data_AF-A0A9D4LGG0-F1
#
_entry.id   AF-A0A9D4LGG0-F1
#
_cell.length_a   1.000
_cell.length_b   1.000
_cell.length_c   1.000
_cell.angle_alpha   90.00
_cell.angle_beta   90.00
_cell.angle_gamma   90.00
#
_symmetry.space_group_name_H-M   'P 1'
#
loop_
_entity.id
_entity.type
_entity.pdbx_description
1 polymer ?
#
loop_
_entity_poly.entity_id
_entity_poly.type
_entity_poly.pdbx_seq_one_letter_code
_entity_poly.pdbx_strand_id
1 'polypeptide(L)'
;MVKIAVLGCGVLGIKIAGEMAFHGHRVKIFSTDLKSLNSVFLRMEEDKRQLKHDGILMNKNFVGPVLCMARLEETVSDADFIFEAIPEDMELKKDLFERVSHLCKSSAILCTSTLRLNTTDIVERTVGKERTLGLRFLFPVYYIPEVEITPNKYTSGQTIEKVRGMLEKMGKTLFFRSGPEPLILSEEQREARLSAYQDQLKANSGVGLFHVSSIPSLGQHRGQGHGVGSHREQTAQRGSTSTMEVEVDCAICMDKPRDCVMRPCHHMVTCYTCASLLINRRDGCPICRKDIIEIIRVYSG
;
A
#
# COMPACT_ATOMS: atom_id res chain seq x y z
N MET A 1 9.67 -1.96 -15.76
CA MET A 1 9.63 -2.13 -14.29
C MET A 1 9.79 -0.77 -13.64
N VAL A 2 8.84 -0.33 -12.82
CA VAL A 2 8.79 1.00 -12.19
C VAL A 2 9.16 0.87 -10.70
N LYS A 3 9.80 1.89 -10.11
CA LYS A 3 10.10 1.93 -8.67
C LYS A 3 9.01 2.70 -7.92
N ILE A 4 8.40 2.05 -6.94
CA ILE A 4 7.25 2.55 -6.19
C ILE A 4 7.61 2.67 -4.71
N ALA A 5 7.28 3.80 -4.12
CA ALA A 5 7.22 3.96 -2.68
C ALA A 5 5.76 4.03 -2.21
N VAL A 6 5.43 3.34 -1.13
CA VAL A 6 4.14 3.44 -0.45
C VAL A 6 4.37 3.91 0.98
N LEU A 7 3.73 5.02 1.36
CA LEU A 7 3.88 5.64 2.67
C LEU A 7 2.61 5.38 3.48
N GLY A 8 2.70 4.48 4.45
CA GLY A 8 1.57 4.01 5.25
C GLY A 8 1.39 2.50 5.13
N CYS A 9 1.45 1.80 6.26
CA CYS A 9 1.23 0.35 6.36
C CYS A 9 -0.17 0.00 6.89
N GLY A 10 -1.15 0.90 6.69
CA GLY A 10 -2.55 0.63 6.98
C GLY A 10 -3.18 -0.33 5.95
N VAL A 11 -4.49 -0.57 6.09
CA VAL A 11 -5.24 -1.45 5.18
C VAL A 11 -5.02 -1.05 3.72
N LEU A 12 -5.27 0.20 3.36
CA LEU A 12 -5.16 0.66 1.97
C LEU A 12 -3.72 0.62 1.44
N GLY A 13 -2.76 1.10 2.22
CA GLY A 13 -1.35 1.14 1.81
C GLY A 13 -0.80 -0.25 1.49
N ILE A 14 -1.13 -1.26 2.29
CA ILE A 14 -0.71 -2.65 2.01
C ILE A 14 -1.34 -3.18 0.71
N LYS A 15 -2.62 -2.88 0.46
CA LYS A 15 -3.29 -3.29 -0.78
C LYS A 15 -2.69 -2.60 -2.00
N ILE A 16 -2.34 -1.31 -1.91
CA ILE A 16 -1.65 -0.58 -2.98
C ILE A 16 -0.26 -1.19 -3.22
N ALA A 17 0.50 -1.46 -2.15
CA ALA A 17 1.82 -2.08 -2.27
C ALA A 17 1.75 -3.47 -2.93
N GLY A 18 0.80 -4.29 -2.51
CA GLY A 18 0.55 -5.61 -3.08
C GLY A 18 0.10 -5.54 -4.54
N GLU A 19 -0.78 -4.61 -4.89
CA GLU A 19 -1.23 -4.38 -6.27
C GLU A 19 -0.07 -4.00 -7.20
N MET A 20 0.76 -3.05 -6.77
CA MET A 20 1.93 -2.62 -7.55
C MET A 20 2.93 -3.78 -7.73
N ALA A 21 3.13 -4.57 -6.68
CA ALA A 21 3.97 -5.77 -6.73
C ALA A 21 3.37 -6.87 -7.63
N PHE A 22 2.04 -7.00 -7.64
CA PHE A 22 1.27 -7.92 -8.49
C PHE A 22 1.33 -7.55 -9.99
N HIS A 23 1.67 -6.30 -10.32
CA HIS A 23 1.99 -5.87 -11.68
C HIS A 23 3.50 -5.77 -11.99
N GLY A 24 4.34 -6.36 -11.14
CA GLY A 24 5.78 -6.51 -11.39
C GLY A 24 6.59 -5.22 -11.19
N HIS A 25 6.10 -4.31 -10.35
CA HIS A 25 6.87 -3.14 -9.93
C HIS A 25 7.75 -3.46 -8.72
N ARG A 26 8.82 -2.67 -8.53
CA ARG A 26 9.66 -2.75 -7.34
C ARG A 26 9.07 -1.85 -6.28
N VAL A 27 8.62 -2.43 -5.17
CA VAL A 27 7.85 -1.69 -4.16
C VAL A 27 8.62 -1.63 -2.84
N LYS A 28 8.76 -0.42 -2.30
CA LYS A 28 9.17 -0.17 -0.92
C LYS A 28 7.97 0.38 -0.16
N ILE A 29 7.70 -0.12 1.05
CA ILE A 29 6.64 0.39 1.92
C ILE A 29 7.24 0.88 3.23
N PHE A 30 6.76 2.02 3.71
CA PHE A 30 7.24 2.69 4.92
C PHE A 30 6.10 2.94 5.91
N SER A 31 6.42 2.87 7.19
CA SER A 31 5.58 3.35 8.30
C SER A 31 6.47 3.68 9.49
N THR A 32 6.08 4.68 10.29
CA THR A 32 6.74 4.96 11.57
C THR A 32 6.35 3.96 12.66
N ASP A 33 5.22 3.26 12.50
CA ASP A 33 4.79 2.20 13.41
C ASP A 33 5.36 0.83 12.99
N LEU A 34 6.26 0.30 13.81
CA LEU A 34 6.88 -1.02 13.64
C LEU A 34 5.84 -2.16 13.68
N LYS A 35 4.76 -2.02 14.47
CA LYS A 35 3.71 -3.05 14.52
C LYS A 35 3.02 -3.19 13.16
N SER A 36 2.69 -2.06 12.53
CA SER A 36 2.13 -2.03 11.18
C SER A 36 3.09 -2.62 10.15
N LEU A 37 4.39 -2.27 10.17
CA LEU A 37 5.40 -2.86 9.29
C LEU A 37 5.50 -4.38 9.41
N ASN A 38 5.51 -4.91 10.65
CA ASN A 38 5.55 -6.34 10.91
C ASN A 38 4.31 -7.08 10.41
N SER A 39 3.18 -6.38 10.29
CA SER A 39 1.92 -6.96 9.79
C SER A 39 1.83 -7.04 8.27
N VAL A 40 2.69 -6.31 7.52
CA VAL A 40 2.62 -6.21 6.06
C VAL A 40 2.68 -7.60 5.42
N PHE A 41 3.67 -8.42 5.79
CA PHE A 41 3.83 -9.75 5.22
C PHE A 41 2.62 -10.65 5.47
N LEU A 42 2.11 -10.68 6.72
CA LEU A 42 0.96 -11.50 7.08
C LEU A 42 -0.29 -11.11 6.29
N ARG A 43 -0.54 -9.80 6.15
CA ARG A 43 -1.68 -9.27 5.38
C ARG A 43 -1.53 -9.54 3.89
N MET A 44 -0.31 -9.44 3.33
CA MET A 44 -0.08 -9.79 1.92
C MET A 44 -0.23 -11.30 1.65
N GLU A 45 0.13 -12.17 2.59
CA GLU A 45 -0.14 -13.60 2.48
C GLU A 45 -1.64 -13.92 2.61
N GLU A 46 -2.39 -13.12 3.37
CA GLU A 46 -3.85 -13.18 3.37
C GLU A 46 -4.45 -12.75 2.03
N ASP A 47 -3.98 -11.65 1.46
CA ASP A 47 -4.37 -11.20 0.12
C ASP A 47 -4.12 -12.30 -0.91
N LYS A 48 -2.94 -12.91 -0.88
CA LYS A 48 -2.57 -14.02 -1.77
C LYS A 48 -3.54 -15.20 -1.63
N ARG A 49 -3.91 -15.58 -0.39
CA ARG A 49 -4.89 -16.64 -0.14
C ARG A 49 -6.26 -16.27 -0.70
N GLN A 50 -6.70 -15.04 -0.49
CA GLN A 50 -7.98 -14.54 -0.98
C GLN A 50 -8.00 -14.51 -2.51
N LEU A 51 -6.99 -13.93 -3.16
CA LEU A 51 -6.89 -13.88 -4.62
C LEU A 51 -6.85 -15.27 -5.26
N LYS A 52 -6.27 -16.26 -4.57
CA LYS A 52 -6.30 -17.66 -5.01
C LYS A 52 -7.70 -18.25 -4.87
N HIS A 53 -8.39 -17.99 -3.76
CA HIS A 53 -9.78 -18.42 -3.55
C HIS A 53 -10.71 -17.81 -4.61
N ASP A 54 -10.51 -16.53 -4.91
CA ASP A 54 -11.26 -15.76 -5.90
C ASP A 54 -10.87 -16.11 -7.35
N GLY A 55 -9.99 -17.09 -7.59
CA GLY A 55 -9.59 -17.50 -8.94
C GLY A 55 -8.82 -16.43 -9.74
N ILE A 56 -8.36 -15.36 -9.09
CA ILE A 56 -7.59 -14.27 -9.70
C ILE A 56 -6.13 -14.66 -9.86
N LEU A 57 -5.56 -15.30 -8.85
CA LEU A 57 -4.14 -15.66 -8.85
C LEU A 57 -3.88 -16.96 -9.61
N MET A 58 -3.72 -16.87 -10.93
CA MET A 58 -3.46 -18.04 -11.80
C MET A 58 -2.01 -18.57 -11.68
N ASN A 59 -1.03 -17.70 -11.43
CA ASN A 59 0.36 -18.10 -11.23
C ASN A 59 0.72 -18.13 -9.74
N LYS A 60 1.14 -19.30 -9.23
CA LYS A 60 1.46 -19.54 -7.80
C LYS A 60 2.58 -18.65 -7.24
N ASN A 61 3.35 -17.97 -8.10
CA ASN A 61 4.58 -17.28 -7.75
C ASN A 61 4.51 -15.75 -7.72
N PHE A 62 3.35 -15.14 -8.03
CA PHE A 62 3.33 -13.69 -8.26
C PHE A 62 2.70 -12.89 -7.12
N VAL A 63 3.53 -12.59 -6.13
CA VAL A 63 3.49 -11.32 -5.40
C VAL A 63 4.95 -10.87 -5.38
N GLY A 64 5.32 -9.86 -6.17
CA GLY A 64 6.68 -9.32 -6.13
C GLY A 64 7.09 -8.93 -4.70
N PRO A 65 8.37 -9.02 -4.31
CA PRO A 65 8.77 -8.70 -2.94
C PRO A 65 8.51 -7.21 -2.65
N VAL A 66 7.66 -6.94 -1.66
CA VAL A 66 7.52 -5.61 -1.06
C VAL A 66 8.57 -5.48 0.04
N LEU A 67 9.43 -4.48 -0.08
CA LEU A 67 10.48 -4.21 0.91
C LEU A 67 9.93 -3.28 2.00
N CYS A 68 9.83 -3.78 3.22
CA CYS A 68 9.48 -2.98 4.38
C CYS A 68 10.68 -2.13 4.81
N MET A 69 10.52 -0.81 4.82
CA MET A 69 11.57 0.15 5.10
C MET A 69 11.29 0.86 6.42
N ALA A 70 12.31 1.02 7.27
CA ALA A 70 12.24 1.77 8.52
C ALA A 70 12.59 3.26 8.38
N ARG A 71 13.14 3.66 7.22
CA ARG A 71 13.61 5.03 6.96
C ARG A 71 12.92 5.64 5.74
N LEU A 72 12.34 6.82 5.91
CA LEU A 72 11.58 7.50 4.86
C LEU A 72 12.45 7.79 3.63
N GLU A 73 13.65 8.35 3.83
CA GLU A 73 14.58 8.71 2.76
C GLU A 73 14.97 7.52 1.87
N GLU A 74 15.32 6.38 2.48
CA GLU A 74 15.65 5.15 1.74
C GLU A 74 14.44 4.60 0.96
N THR A 75 13.23 4.91 1.41
CA THR A 75 11.99 4.50 0.76
C THR A 75 11.74 5.32 -0.51
N VAL A 76 11.93 6.64 -0.46
CA VAL A 76 11.48 7.57 -1.51
C VAL A 76 12.58 8.05 -2.46
N SER A 77 13.86 7.96 -2.07
CA SER A 77 14.99 8.54 -2.81
C SER A 77 15.11 8.08 -4.25
N ASP A 78 14.83 6.81 -4.53
CA ASP A 78 14.92 6.24 -5.88
C ASP A 78 13.56 5.96 -6.54
N ALA A 79 12.45 6.35 -5.91
CA ALA A 79 11.11 6.11 -6.40
C ALA A 79 10.77 6.96 -7.63
N ASP A 80 9.95 6.40 -8.52
CA ASP A 80 9.37 7.09 -9.67
C ASP A 80 7.93 7.54 -9.36
N PHE A 81 7.20 6.74 -8.57
CA PHE A 81 5.89 7.08 -8.01
C PHE A 81 5.89 6.84 -6.50
N ILE A 82 5.22 7.74 -5.77
CA ILE A 82 5.06 7.70 -4.32
C ILE A 82 3.57 7.77 -4.02
N PHE A 83 3.04 6.74 -3.35
CA PHE A 83 1.65 6.70 -2.89
C PHE A 83 1.59 6.90 -1.38
N GLU A 84 0.97 7.97 -0.95
CA GLU A 84 0.72 8.27 0.45
C GLU A 84 -0.67 7.72 0.85
N ALA A 85 -0.69 6.90 1.89
CA ALA A 85 -1.87 6.29 2.50
C ALA A 85 -1.74 6.26 4.04
N ILE A 86 -1.30 7.37 4.62
CA ILE A 86 -1.24 7.64 6.06
C ILE A 86 -2.61 8.12 6.58
N PRO A 87 -2.82 8.24 7.91
CA PRO A 87 -4.09 8.69 8.48
C PRO A 87 -4.62 10.00 7.88
N GLU A 88 -5.94 10.18 7.93
CA GLU A 88 -6.68 11.27 7.32
C GLU A 88 -6.57 12.59 8.13
N ASP A 89 -5.34 13.10 8.25
CA ASP A 89 -5.01 14.33 8.97
C ASP A 89 -4.26 15.32 8.06
N MET A 90 -4.71 16.57 8.05
CA MET A 90 -4.20 17.60 7.14
C MET A 90 -2.74 17.97 7.41
N GLU A 91 -2.37 18.19 8.68
CA GLU A 91 -1.01 18.62 9.00
C GLU A 91 -0.02 17.47 8.85
N LEU A 92 -0.39 16.24 9.24
CA LEU A 92 0.45 15.06 8.98
C LEU A 92 0.75 14.88 7.49
N LYS A 93 -0.25 15.05 6.62
CA LYS A 93 -0.06 14.93 5.18
C LYS A 93 0.78 16.09 4.62
N LYS A 94 0.55 17.33 5.04
CA LYS A 94 1.38 18.49 4.64
C LYS A 94 2.85 18.30 4.99
N ASP A 95 3.12 17.95 6.25
CA ASP A 95 4.48 17.74 6.74
C ASP A 95 5.17 16.59 6.01
N LEU A 96 4.45 15.50 5.75
CA LEU A 96 4.98 14.37 4.99
C LEU A 96 5.31 14.77 3.55
N PHE A 97 4.40 15.47 2.87
CA PHE A 97 4.59 15.88 1.48
C PHE A 97 5.73 16.89 1.32
N GLU A 98 5.87 17.85 2.23
CA GLU A 98 7.02 18.77 2.27
C GLU A 98 8.33 17.98 2.37
N ARG A 99 8.47 17.11 3.38
CA ARG A 99 9.68 16.31 3.59
C ARG A 99 9.99 15.40 2.40
N VAL A 100 9.00 14.66 1.92
CA VAL A 100 9.16 13.73 0.79
C VAL A 100 9.59 14.48 -0.46
N SER A 101 9.08 15.69 -0.68
CA SER A 101 9.42 16.47 -1.87
C SER A 101 10.90 16.84 -1.96
N HIS A 102 11.60 16.94 -0.83
CA HIS A 102 13.04 17.16 -0.74
C HIS A 102 13.87 15.88 -0.81
N LEU A 103 13.32 14.74 -0.38
CA LEU A 103 14.03 13.46 -0.29
C LEU A 103 13.93 12.62 -1.56
N CYS A 104 12.90 12.83 -2.39
CA CYS A 104 12.69 12.08 -3.62
C CYS A 104 13.30 12.77 -4.84
N LYS A 105 13.37 12.06 -5.98
CA LYS A 105 13.74 12.67 -7.26
C LYS A 105 12.79 13.82 -7.60
N SER A 106 13.32 14.89 -8.20
CA SER A 106 12.50 15.98 -8.74
C SER A 106 11.49 15.52 -9.81
N SER A 107 11.75 14.38 -10.46
CA SER A 107 10.85 13.77 -11.44
C SER A 107 9.81 12.82 -10.86
N ALA A 108 9.85 12.50 -9.55
CA ALA A 108 8.95 11.54 -8.94
C ALA A 108 7.52 12.11 -8.82
N ILE A 109 6.51 11.30 -9.11
CA ILE A 109 5.10 11.69 -8.95
C ILE A 109 4.63 11.33 -7.54
N LEU A 110 4.01 12.29 -6.86
CA LEU A 110 3.53 12.13 -5.49
C LEU A 110 2.00 12.10 -5.48
N CYS A 111 1.44 11.00 -5.00
CA CYS A 111 0.01 10.75 -4.98
C CYS A 111 -0.47 10.67 -3.52
N THR A 112 -1.52 11.41 -3.16
CA THR A 112 -2.20 11.25 -1.87
C THR A 112 -3.49 10.44 -2.04
N SER A 113 -3.67 9.41 -1.22
CA SER A 113 -4.97 8.78 -1.02
C SER A 113 -5.70 9.52 0.09
N THR A 114 -6.63 10.39 -0.30
CA THR A 114 -7.54 11.08 0.61
C THR A 114 -8.99 10.92 0.13
N LEU A 115 -9.90 10.79 1.10
CA LEU A 115 -11.33 10.76 0.90
C LEU A 115 -11.91 12.17 0.83
N ARG A 116 -11.53 13.05 1.77
CA ARG A 116 -12.22 14.34 1.99
C ARG A 116 -11.31 15.57 2.09
N LEU A 117 -10.00 15.40 2.24
CA LEU A 117 -9.10 16.54 2.38
C LEU A 117 -8.85 17.20 1.03
N ASN A 118 -8.72 18.52 1.03
CA ASN A 118 -8.40 19.27 -0.18
C ASN A 118 -6.95 18.97 -0.60
N THR A 119 -6.79 18.41 -1.80
CA THR A 119 -5.47 18.02 -2.32
C THR A 119 -4.54 19.21 -2.58
N THR A 120 -5.09 20.41 -2.80
CA THR A 120 -4.30 21.65 -2.92
C THR A 120 -3.68 22.01 -1.58
N ASP A 121 -4.45 21.93 -0.50
CA ASP A 121 -3.98 22.31 0.83
C ASP A 121 -2.92 21.33 1.34
N ILE A 122 -3.07 20.03 1.05
CA ILE A 122 -2.08 18.99 1.39
C ILE A 122 -0.71 19.32 0.80
N VAL A 123 -0.66 19.80 -0.45
CA VAL A 123 0.60 19.96 -1.18
C VAL A 123 1.17 21.38 -1.09
N GLU A 124 0.56 22.27 -0.30
CA GLU A 124 0.90 23.70 -0.29
C GLU A 124 2.36 23.96 0.13
N ARG A 125 2.94 23.08 0.97
CA ARG A 125 4.36 23.14 1.38
C ARG A 125 5.30 22.32 0.48
N THR A 126 4.77 21.60 -0.51
CA THR A 126 5.55 20.73 -1.40
C THR A 126 6.40 21.52 -2.40
N VAL A 127 7.64 21.07 -2.64
CA VAL A 127 8.48 21.50 -3.77
C VAL A 127 8.15 20.69 -5.01
N GLY A 128 7.92 21.38 -6.13
CA GLY A 128 7.42 20.77 -7.37
C GLY A 128 5.99 20.28 -7.17
N LYS A 129 5.03 21.19 -7.04
CA LYS A 129 3.62 20.86 -6.78
C LYS A 129 2.93 20.29 -8.01
N GLU A 130 3.43 20.61 -9.20
CA GLU A 130 2.88 20.20 -10.49
C GLU A 130 2.93 18.69 -10.76
N ARG A 131 3.79 17.97 -10.03
CA ARG A 131 3.94 16.49 -10.02
C ARG A 131 3.16 15.82 -8.89
N THR A 132 2.27 16.54 -8.22
CA THR A 132 1.44 16.02 -7.14
C THR A 132 -0.02 15.90 -7.57
N LEU A 133 -0.76 14.92 -7.05
CA LEU A 133 -2.21 14.80 -7.24
C LEU A 133 -2.84 13.89 -6.18
N GLY A 134 -4.16 13.95 -6.02
CA GLY A 134 -4.93 12.92 -5.33
C GLY A 134 -5.13 11.71 -6.22
N LEU A 135 -4.86 10.52 -5.69
CA LEU A 135 -5.11 9.25 -6.36
C LEU A 135 -5.63 8.23 -5.35
N ARG A 136 -6.86 7.78 -5.55
CA ARG A 136 -7.54 6.88 -4.61
C ARG A 136 -7.96 5.60 -5.33
N PHE A 137 -7.37 4.49 -4.91
CA PHE A 137 -7.82 3.16 -5.29
C PHE A 137 -9.12 2.84 -4.54
N LEU A 138 -10.12 2.38 -5.26
CA LEU A 138 -11.34 1.85 -4.64
C LEU A 138 -11.07 0.49 -4.00
N PHE A 139 -11.91 0.10 -3.04
CA PHE A 139 -11.76 -1.16 -2.33
C PHE A 139 -12.79 -2.19 -2.82
N PRO A 140 -12.39 -3.47 -3.04
CA PRO A 140 -11.04 -4.04 -2.90
C PRO A 140 -10.08 -3.74 -4.06
N VAL A 141 -8.82 -3.39 -3.76
CA VAL A 141 -7.89 -2.81 -4.75
C VAL A 141 -7.60 -3.72 -5.96
N TYR A 142 -7.46 -5.03 -5.76
CA TYR A 142 -6.91 -5.93 -6.78
C TYR A 142 -7.76 -6.10 -8.04
N TYR A 143 -9.09 -6.19 -7.89
CA TYR A 143 -9.99 -6.47 -9.01
C TYR A 143 -10.94 -5.32 -9.33
N ILE A 144 -10.90 -4.23 -8.55
CA ILE A 144 -11.64 -3.00 -8.89
C ILE A 144 -10.77 -2.20 -9.87
N PRO A 145 -11.19 -2.05 -11.15
CA PRO A 145 -10.39 -1.34 -12.14
C PRO A 145 -10.40 0.17 -11.94
N GLU A 146 -11.44 0.73 -11.31
CA GLU A 146 -11.60 2.17 -11.17
C GLU A 146 -10.66 2.77 -10.12
N VAL A 147 -9.91 3.80 -10.55
CA VAL A 147 -9.04 4.60 -9.69
C VAL A 147 -9.46 6.06 -9.82
N GLU A 148 -9.78 6.68 -8.69
CA GLU A 148 -10.23 8.06 -8.65
C GLU A 148 -9.04 9.01 -8.68
N ILE A 149 -9.06 9.99 -9.60
CA ILE A 149 -8.07 11.06 -9.67
C ILE A 149 -8.66 12.39 -9.17
N THR A 150 -7.88 13.12 -8.38
CA THR A 150 -8.23 14.46 -7.89
C THR A 150 -7.03 15.39 -8.07
N PRO A 151 -6.90 16.03 -9.25
CA PRO A 151 -5.86 17.04 -9.48
C PRO A 151 -6.02 18.19 -8.48
N ASN A 152 -4.90 18.75 -8.02
CA ASN A 152 -4.90 20.03 -7.32
C ASN A 152 -4.68 21.17 -8.32
N LYS A 153 -4.79 22.43 -7.85
CA LYS A 153 -4.66 23.61 -8.72
C LYS A 153 -3.29 23.73 -9.44
N TYR A 154 -2.28 22.98 -8.98
CA TYR A 154 -0.93 22.99 -9.56
C TYR A 154 -0.67 21.82 -10.50
N THR A 155 -1.42 20.71 -10.39
CA THR A 155 -1.16 19.46 -11.11
C THR A 155 -1.05 19.70 -12.62
N SER A 156 0.09 19.31 -13.21
CA SER A 156 0.28 19.42 -14.66
C SER A 156 -0.46 18.33 -15.44
N GLY A 157 -0.85 18.64 -16.68
CA GLY A 157 -1.40 17.64 -17.59
C GLY A 157 -0.43 16.47 -17.86
N GLN A 158 0.88 16.74 -17.87
CA GLN A 158 1.90 15.69 -18.03
C GLN A 158 1.90 14.70 -16.86
N THR A 159 1.68 15.17 -15.64
CA THR A 159 1.55 14.31 -14.44
C THR A 159 0.33 13.40 -14.56
N ILE A 160 -0.81 13.95 -14.99
CA ILE A 160 -2.04 13.19 -15.21
C ILE A 160 -1.81 12.09 -16.27
N GLU A 161 -1.15 12.42 -17.38
CA GLU A 161 -0.86 11.46 -18.45
C GLU A 161 0.07 10.33 -17.99
N LYS A 162 1.13 10.66 -17.24
CA LYS A 162 2.05 9.66 -16.68
C LYS A 162 1.34 8.70 -15.74
N VAL A 163 0.45 9.21 -14.88
CA VAL A 163 -0.37 8.37 -13.98
C VAL A 163 -1.33 7.50 -14.79
N ARG A 164 -2.03 8.07 -15.79
CA ARG A 164 -2.92 7.30 -16.67
C ARG A 164 -2.19 6.15 -17.34
N GLY A 165 -1.08 6.44 -18.02
CA GLY A 165 -0.32 5.43 -18.76
C GLY A 165 0.32 4.35 -17.87
N MET A 166 0.55 4.62 -16.58
CA MET A 166 0.94 3.58 -15.63
C MET A 166 -0.25 2.70 -15.25
N LEU A 167 -1.39 3.30 -14.92
CA LEU A 167 -2.61 2.59 -14.50
C LEU A 167 -3.20 1.73 -15.62
N GLU A 168 -3.22 2.22 -16.86
CA GLU A 168 -3.72 1.46 -18.02
C GLU A 168 -2.89 0.19 -18.27
N LYS A 169 -1.57 0.23 -18.05
CA LYS A 169 -0.69 -0.95 -18.14
C LYS A 169 -0.98 -1.99 -17.05
N MET A 170 -1.65 -1.58 -15.96
CA MET A 170 -2.12 -2.44 -14.90
C MET A 170 -3.58 -2.88 -15.11
N GLY A 171 -4.22 -2.52 -16.24
CA GLY A 171 -5.64 -2.78 -16.46
C GLY A 171 -6.58 -1.94 -15.59
N LYS A 172 -6.08 -0.83 -15.01
CA LYS A 172 -6.87 0.12 -14.24
C LYS A 172 -7.34 1.27 -15.13
N THR A 173 -8.46 1.87 -14.76
CA THR A 173 -9.07 3.00 -15.45
C THR A 173 -9.24 4.19 -14.51
N LEU A 174 -8.77 5.35 -14.96
CA LEU A 174 -8.96 6.61 -14.23
C LEU A 174 -10.36 7.17 -14.41
N PHE A 175 -10.94 7.70 -13.35
CA PHE A 175 -12.13 8.52 -13.42
C PHE A 175 -12.02 9.76 -12.52
N PHE A 176 -12.72 10.83 -12.92
CA PHE A 176 -12.86 12.03 -12.11
C PHE A 176 -14.09 11.91 -11.22
N ARG A 177 -13.92 12.23 -9.94
CA ARG A 177 -15.05 12.30 -9.02
C ARG A 177 -15.93 13.51 -9.33
N SER A 178 -17.22 13.26 -9.42
CA SER A 178 -18.25 14.29 -9.51
C SER A 178 -18.82 14.53 -8.11
N GLY A 179 -18.55 15.70 -7.53
CA GLY A 179 -19.08 16.10 -6.22
C GLY A 179 -18.15 15.81 -5.02
N PRO A 180 -18.57 16.20 -3.80
CA PRO A 180 -17.69 16.15 -2.62
C PRO A 180 -17.58 14.74 -2.01
N GLU A 181 -18.60 13.90 -2.18
CA GLU A 181 -18.68 12.61 -1.52
C GLU A 181 -17.75 11.57 -2.18
N PRO A 182 -16.98 10.80 -1.39
CA PRO A 182 -16.17 9.73 -1.93
C PRO A 182 -17.06 8.59 -2.44
N LEU A 183 -16.76 8.10 -3.65
CA LEU A 183 -17.41 6.89 -4.16
C LEU A 183 -17.01 5.68 -3.32
N ILE A 184 -18.00 5.04 -2.70
CA ILE A 184 -17.88 3.77 -1.98
C ILE A 184 -18.77 2.74 -2.68
N LEU A 185 -18.17 1.63 -3.10
CA LEU A 185 -18.89 0.57 -3.78
C LEU A 185 -19.72 -0.26 -2.79
N SER A 186 -20.96 -0.57 -3.17
CA SER A 186 -21.79 -1.58 -2.50
C SER A 186 -21.20 -2.98 -2.69
N GLU A 187 -21.64 -3.95 -1.88
CA GLU A 187 -21.19 -5.34 -2.05
C GLU A 187 -21.57 -5.90 -3.42
N GLU A 188 -22.80 -5.66 -3.88
CA GLU A 188 -23.25 -6.05 -5.23
C GLU A 188 -22.32 -5.48 -6.32
N GLN A 189 -21.91 -4.21 -6.20
CA GLN A 189 -21.01 -3.59 -7.16
C GLN A 189 -19.60 -4.20 -7.14
N ARG A 190 -19.13 -4.65 -5.97
CA ARG A 190 -17.83 -5.35 -5.82
C ARG A 190 -17.91 -6.75 -6.41
N GLU A 191 -18.98 -7.49 -6.13
CA GLU A 191 -19.21 -8.83 -6.67
C GLU A 191 -19.32 -8.81 -8.19
N ALA A 192 -20.05 -7.84 -8.76
CA ALA A 192 -20.14 -7.66 -10.20
C ALA A 192 -18.78 -7.43 -10.87
N ARG A 193 -17.91 -6.62 -10.23
CA ARG A 193 -16.54 -6.36 -10.71
C ARG A 193 -15.63 -7.57 -10.57
N LEU A 194 -15.73 -8.30 -9.47
CA LEU A 194 -15.01 -9.54 -9.28
C LEU A 194 -15.36 -10.56 -10.36
N SER A 195 -16.66 -10.77 -10.62
CA SER A 195 -17.16 -11.67 -11.66
C SER A 195 -16.65 -11.25 -13.05
N ALA A 196 -16.78 -9.97 -13.39
CA ALA A 196 -16.29 -9.44 -14.66
C ALA A 196 -14.77 -9.63 -14.83
N TYR A 197 -13.99 -9.42 -13.76
CA TYR A 197 -12.55 -9.61 -13.78
C TYR A 197 -12.15 -11.08 -13.93
N GLN A 198 -12.86 -12.00 -13.25
CA GLN A 198 -12.66 -13.45 -13.45
C GLN A 198 -12.95 -13.89 -14.88
N ASP A 199 -14.00 -13.36 -15.50
CA ASP A 199 -14.34 -13.68 -16.88
C ASP A 199 -13.30 -13.13 -17.87
N GLN A 200 -12.74 -11.95 -17.61
CA GLN A 200 -11.59 -11.43 -18.37
C GLN A 200 -10.38 -12.37 -18.29
N LEU A 201 -10.05 -12.88 -17.10
CA LEU A 201 -8.93 -13.80 -16.93
C LEU A 201 -9.13 -15.10 -17.71
N LYS A 202 -10.35 -15.67 -17.69
CA LYS A 202 -10.70 -16.86 -18.49
C LYS A 202 -10.61 -16.61 -19.99
N ALA A 203 -11.04 -15.43 -20.45
CA ALA A 203 -10.98 -15.06 -21.87
C ALA A 203 -9.52 -14.85 -22.34
N ASN A 204 -8.68 -14.23 -21.51
CA ASN A 204 -7.29 -13.90 -21.85
C ASN A 204 -6.33 -15.09 -21.72
N SER A 205 -6.73 -16.20 -21.07
CA SER A 205 -5.94 -17.45 -21.08
C SER A 205 -5.79 -18.10 -22.47
N GLY A 206 -6.40 -17.56 -23.53
CA GLY A 206 -6.29 -18.04 -24.90
C GLY A 206 -5.57 -17.14 -25.91
N VAL A 207 -5.44 -15.82 -25.68
CA VAL A 207 -4.86 -14.87 -26.66
C VAL A 207 -4.20 -13.69 -25.94
N GLY A 208 -2.94 -13.38 -26.30
CA GLY A 208 -2.09 -12.38 -25.66
C GLY A 208 -2.43 -10.91 -25.94
N LEU A 209 -3.69 -10.50 -25.74
CA LEU A 209 -4.12 -9.10 -25.78
C LEU A 209 -5.05 -8.83 -24.60
N PHE A 210 -4.71 -7.81 -23.80
CA PHE A 210 -5.60 -7.26 -22.77
C PHE A 210 -6.81 -6.63 -23.47
N HIS A 211 -7.85 -7.41 -23.73
CA HIS A 211 -9.13 -6.86 -24.16
C HIS A 211 -9.87 -6.39 -22.90
N VAL A 212 -10.07 -5.09 -22.77
CA VAL A 212 -10.94 -4.52 -21.73
C VAL A 212 -12.36 -4.98 -22.05
N SER A 213 -12.84 -6.05 -21.42
CA SER A 213 -14.27 -6.33 -21.44
C SER A 213 -15.01 -5.21 -20.70
N SER A 214 -16.29 -5.04 -21.00
CA SER A 214 -17.12 -3.96 -20.44
C SER A 214 -17.07 -3.94 -18.91
N ILE A 215 -16.44 -2.92 -18.32
CA ILE A 215 -16.47 -2.67 -16.88
C ILE A 215 -17.94 -2.43 -16.47
N PRO A 216 -18.49 -3.16 -15.49
CA PRO A 216 -19.86 -2.93 -15.03
C PRO A 216 -20.08 -1.48 -14.60
N SER A 217 -21.19 -0.87 -15.02
CA SER A 217 -21.51 0.52 -14.69
C SER A 217 -21.51 0.77 -13.17
N LEU A 218 -21.06 1.95 -12.76
CA LEU A 218 -21.10 2.39 -11.36
C LEU A 218 -22.53 2.75 -10.89
N GLY A 219 -23.52 2.78 -11.78
CA GLY A 219 -24.88 3.23 -11.46
C GLY A 219 -24.93 4.72 -11.05
N GLN A 220 -26.13 5.26 -10.81
CA GLN A 220 -26.29 6.63 -10.33
C GLN A 220 -26.02 6.68 -8.81
N HIS A 221 -24.90 7.29 -8.40
CA HIS A 221 -24.60 7.55 -7.00
C HIS A 221 -25.56 8.61 -6.45
N ARG A 222 -26.66 8.20 -5.81
CA ARG A 222 -27.54 9.11 -5.07
C ARG A 222 -26.92 9.38 -3.70
N GLY A 223 -26.31 10.55 -3.53
CA GLY A 223 -25.88 11.03 -2.22
C GLY A 223 -27.07 11.04 -1.26
N GLN A 224 -26.97 10.29 -0.16
CA GLN A 224 -28.01 10.27 0.87
C GLN A 224 -27.89 11.55 1.71
N GLY A 225 -28.77 12.51 1.44
CA GLY A 225 -29.00 13.69 2.27
C GLY A 225 -29.89 13.36 3.48
N HIS A 226 -29.40 13.78 4.64
CA HIS A 226 -30.01 13.89 5.98
C HIS A 226 -31.49 13.53 6.20
N GLY A 227 -31.72 12.64 7.18
CA GLY A 227 -32.91 12.58 8.03
C GLY A 227 -32.51 12.69 9.50
N VAL A 228 -33.02 13.70 10.19
CA VAL A 228 -32.79 14.03 11.61
C VAL A 228 -33.57 13.06 12.50
N GLY A 229 -32.94 12.56 13.58
CA GLY A 229 -33.59 11.73 14.60
C GLY A 229 -32.79 11.73 15.91
N SER A 230 -33.49 12.03 17.00
CA SER A 230 -33.06 12.49 18.32
C SER A 230 -32.38 11.49 19.27
N HIS A 231 -31.48 12.03 20.11
CA HIS A 231 -31.02 11.65 21.47
C HIS A 231 -31.57 10.38 22.15
N ARG A 232 -30.69 9.57 22.80
CA ARG A 232 -30.31 9.69 24.24
C ARG A 232 -29.31 8.60 24.72
N GLU A 233 -28.32 9.08 25.47
CA GLU A 233 -27.78 8.57 26.76
C GLU A 233 -27.02 7.23 26.92
N GLN A 234 -25.82 7.40 27.49
CA GLN A 234 -25.28 6.83 28.75
C GLN A 234 -23.97 6.02 28.70
N THR A 235 -23.24 6.21 29.79
CA THR A 235 -21.79 6.17 30.03
C THR A 235 -21.28 4.87 30.67
N ALA A 236 -19.94 4.75 30.66
CA ALA A 236 -19.06 4.01 31.58
C ALA A 236 -18.83 2.52 31.19
N GLN A 237 -17.66 1.90 31.33
CA GLN A 237 -16.61 1.96 32.36
C GLN A 237 -15.23 1.50 31.83
N ARG A 238 -14.22 1.79 32.64
CA ARG A 238 -12.78 1.49 32.53
C ARG A 238 -12.45 -0.01 32.42
N GLY A 239 -11.35 -0.31 31.74
CA GLY A 239 -10.63 -1.58 31.84
C GLY A 239 -9.16 -1.39 31.50
N SER A 240 -8.33 -1.19 32.51
CA SER A 240 -6.87 -1.16 32.45
C SER A 240 -6.32 -2.55 32.08
N THR A 241 -5.40 -2.62 31.12
CA THR A 241 -4.51 -3.79 30.99
C THR A 241 -3.13 -3.35 30.54
N SER A 242 -2.15 -3.79 31.33
CA SER A 242 -0.71 -3.56 31.26
C SER A 242 -0.12 -3.82 29.88
N THR A 243 0.59 -2.84 29.33
CA THR A 243 1.49 -3.02 28.19
C THR A 243 2.66 -3.91 28.60
N MET A 244 2.64 -5.17 28.14
CA MET A 244 3.85 -5.99 28.10
C MET A 244 4.82 -5.35 27.11
N GLU A 245 5.96 -4.89 27.60
CA GLU A 245 7.09 -4.42 26.80
C GLU A 245 7.61 -5.59 25.96
N VAL A 246 7.45 -5.51 24.64
CA VAL A 246 7.95 -6.55 23.73
C VAL A 246 9.44 -6.30 23.54
N GLU A 247 10.26 -7.19 24.09
CA GLU A 247 11.72 -7.17 24.00
C GLU A 247 12.20 -6.94 22.55
N VAL A 248 12.90 -5.82 22.36
CA VAL A 248 13.47 -5.36 21.07
C VAL A 248 14.82 -6.07 20.79
N ASP A 249 15.30 -6.85 21.75
CA ASP A 249 16.62 -7.44 21.72
C ASP A 249 16.66 -8.74 20.92
N CYS A 250 17.82 -8.99 20.32
CA CYS A 250 18.14 -10.19 19.58
C CYS A 250 17.86 -11.43 20.43
N ALA A 251 17.05 -12.37 19.93
CA ALA A 251 16.69 -13.59 20.66
C ALA A 251 17.86 -14.59 20.85
N ILE A 252 19.06 -14.26 20.37
CA ILE A 252 20.26 -15.09 20.50
C ILE A 252 21.23 -14.48 21.51
N CYS A 253 21.62 -13.22 21.33
CA CYS A 253 22.59 -12.58 22.22
C CYS A 253 21.95 -11.78 23.35
N MET A 254 20.65 -11.46 23.25
CA MET A 254 19.90 -10.66 24.23
C MET A 254 20.56 -9.32 24.60
N ASP A 255 21.37 -8.77 23.68
CA ASP A 255 22.26 -7.62 23.92
C ASP A 255 22.10 -6.53 22.85
N LYS A 256 21.99 -6.95 21.58
CA LYS A 256 21.86 -6.04 20.44
C LYS A 256 20.42 -6.00 19.94
N PRO A 257 19.94 -4.87 19.41
CA PRO A 257 18.62 -4.81 18.81
C PRO A 257 18.53 -5.77 17.63
N ARG A 258 17.31 -6.23 17.36
CA ARG A 258 17.01 -6.94 16.11
C ARG A 258 17.21 -5.96 14.96
N ASP A 259 18.19 -6.23 14.09
CA ASP A 259 18.56 -5.39 12.94
C ASP A 259 18.80 -6.25 11.68
N CYS A 260 18.22 -7.44 11.61
CA CYS A 260 18.44 -8.37 10.50
C CYS A 260 17.22 -9.20 10.13
N VAL A 261 16.91 -9.25 8.83
CA VAL A 261 15.84 -10.05 8.23
C VAL A 261 16.43 -11.30 7.57
N MET A 262 15.84 -12.46 7.81
CA MET A 262 16.26 -13.74 7.22
C MET A 262 15.38 -14.10 6.02
N ARG A 263 15.97 -14.45 4.87
CA ARG A 263 15.21 -14.96 3.70
C ARG A 263 15.23 -16.49 3.64
N PRO A 264 14.15 -17.13 3.17
CA PRO A 264 12.94 -16.53 2.55
C PRO A 264 11.81 -16.25 3.55
N CYS A 265 12.00 -16.52 4.85
CA CYS A 265 10.92 -16.45 5.84
C CYS A 265 10.61 -15.03 6.34
N HIS A 266 11.49 -14.08 6.08
CA HIS A 266 11.46 -12.67 6.47
C HIS A 266 11.33 -12.39 7.98
N HIS A 267 11.66 -13.36 8.84
CA HIS A 267 11.67 -13.13 10.28
C HIS A 267 12.84 -12.23 10.69
N MET A 268 12.54 -11.24 11.53
CA MET A 268 13.50 -10.31 12.12
C MET A 268 13.62 -10.59 13.62
N VAL A 269 14.41 -11.62 13.95
CA VAL A 269 14.52 -12.17 15.32
C VAL A 269 15.92 -12.02 15.91
N THR A 270 16.91 -11.63 15.10
CA THR A 270 18.31 -11.52 15.52
C THR A 270 18.91 -10.18 15.13
N CYS A 271 20.00 -9.81 15.81
CA CYS A 271 20.93 -8.84 15.25
C CYS A 271 21.69 -9.46 14.05
N TYR A 272 22.34 -8.62 13.25
CA TYR A 272 23.06 -8.99 12.04
C TYR A 272 24.25 -9.89 12.34
N THR A 273 24.95 -9.64 13.46
CA THR A 273 26.06 -10.49 13.89
C THR A 273 25.58 -11.92 14.18
N CYS A 274 24.47 -12.06 14.91
CA CYS A 274 23.90 -13.38 15.23
C CYS A 274 23.31 -14.07 13.99
N ALA A 275 22.66 -13.31 13.08
CA ALA A 275 22.18 -13.85 11.81
C ALA A 275 23.33 -14.39 10.93
N SER A 276 24.46 -13.68 10.92
CA SER A 276 25.68 -14.08 10.20
C SER A 276 26.26 -15.38 10.74
N LEU A 277 26.15 -15.64 12.05
CA LEU A 277 26.56 -16.92 12.63
C LEU A 277 25.63 -18.05 12.20
N LEU A 278 24.31 -17.84 12.18
CA LEU A 278 23.34 -18.85 11.76
C LEU A 278 23.55 -19.26 10.30
N ILE A 279 23.72 -18.30 9.39
CA ILE A 279 23.94 -18.61 7.97
C ILE A 279 25.28 -19.34 7.76
N ASN A 280 26.33 -18.97 8.49
CA ASN A 280 27.64 -19.64 8.42
C ASN A 280 27.61 -21.09 8.95
N ARG A 281 26.78 -21.35 9.96
CA ARG A 281 26.57 -22.69 10.54
C ARG A 281 25.56 -23.53 9.76
N ARG A 282 24.89 -22.95 8.76
CA ARG A 282 23.76 -23.54 8.03
C ARG A 282 22.60 -23.92 8.96
N ASP A 283 22.39 -23.13 10.02
CA ASP A 283 21.25 -23.28 10.91
C ASP A 283 19.99 -22.69 10.27
N GLY A 284 18.83 -23.22 10.66
CA GLY A 284 17.53 -22.67 10.25
C GLY A 284 17.13 -21.44 11.06
N CYS A 285 16.15 -20.70 10.54
CA CYS A 285 15.54 -19.57 11.24
C CYS A 285 15.07 -19.97 12.66
N PRO A 286 15.44 -19.23 13.74
CA PRO A 286 15.06 -19.57 15.12
C PRO A 286 13.55 -19.65 15.35
N ILE A 287 12.75 -18.90 14.59
CA ILE A 287 11.28 -18.93 14.67
C ILE A 287 10.66 -20.12 13.94
N CYS A 288 10.93 -20.27 12.65
CA CYS A 288 10.19 -21.20 11.78
C CYS A 288 11.01 -22.40 11.28
N ARG A 289 12.28 -22.50 11.70
CA ARG A 289 13.25 -23.56 11.33
C ARG A 289 13.53 -23.73 9.84
N LYS A 290 13.00 -22.86 8.97
CA LYS A 290 13.33 -22.84 7.53
C LYS A 290 14.78 -22.45 7.30
N ASP A 291 15.37 -23.00 6.23
CA ASP A 291 16.73 -22.66 5.79
C ASP A 291 16.88 -21.16 5.52
N ILE A 292 18.01 -20.60 5.97
CA ILE A 292 18.37 -19.20 5.75
C ILE A 292 19.20 -19.12 4.47
N ILE A 293 18.60 -18.56 3.41
CA ILE A 293 19.26 -18.41 2.10
C ILE A 293 20.08 -17.13 2.03
N GLU A 294 19.58 -16.07 2.67
CA GLU A 294 20.19 -14.74 2.65
C GLU A 294 19.82 -14.01 3.94
N ILE A 295 20.69 -13.12 4.40
CA ILE A 295 20.44 -12.22 5.53
C ILE A 295 20.59 -10.77 5.06
N ILE A 296 19.63 -9.93 5.44
CA ILE A 296 19.59 -8.51 5.06
C ILE A 296 19.65 -7.68 6.34
N ARG A 297 20.66 -6.82 6.44
CA ARG A 297 20.77 -5.86 7.54
C ARG A 297 19.74 -4.76 7.39
N VAL A 298 19.04 -4.46 8.47
CA VAL A 298 18.06 -3.37 8.58
C VAL A 298 18.70 -2.29 9.44
N TYR A 299 18.97 -1.13 8.87
CA TYR A 299 19.54 -0.02 9.62
C TYR A 299 18.42 0.77 10.31
N SER A 300 18.32 0.64 11.63
CA SER A 300 17.60 1.60 12.47
C SER A 300 18.48 2.84 12.66
N GLY A 301 17.92 4.02 12.38
CA GLY A 301 18.53 5.31 12.71
C GLY A 301 18.31 5.66 14.16
#